data_AF-A6LB43-F1
#
_entry.id   AF-A6LB43-F1
#
_cell.length_a   1.000
_cell.length_b   1.000
_cell.length_c   1.000
_cell.angle_alpha   90.00
_cell.angle_beta   90.00
_cell.angle_gamma   90.00
#
_symmetry.space_group_name_H-M   'P 1'
#
loop_
_entity.id
_entity.type
_entity.pdbx_description
1 polymer ?
#
loop_
_entity_poly.entity_id
_entity_poly.type
_entity_poly.pdbx_seq_one_letter_code
_entity_poly.pdbx_strand_id
1 'polypeptide(L)'
;MRISKKDITAFFVLFLGTIVCVRYFYKHMNDEQFVATVDPYSLVVPSPTAIFAINRPPVFEKMILPMENIRKAFSDHTPAIFLSLIRQNLELSSFLIAYYPQGDVLYAPMDSHTAERIFKQLDVSFTFPAQQREETSVPVRYYPDVDKHFLGCYYHEGIFVASYNRRLLVETVERQQTYPAHVIPELTDLIRKKGKRGAMNLFIKSAPLHLRVQMNDSTEWRMKNQWLAMDLFYNEGSLCCFNEQPYEKALENFYPNLCDTITTRINRLFPQIKTTTQVSHDEAVAYFTVCGN
;
A
#
# COMPACT_ATOMS: atom_id res chain seq x y z
N MET A 1 20.91 7.55 -60.48
CA MET A 1 21.39 7.74 -59.09
C MET A 1 22.12 6.47 -58.66
N ARG A 2 23.45 6.48 -58.54
CA ARG A 2 24.22 5.28 -58.09
C ARG A 2 24.23 5.30 -56.56
N ILE A 3 23.47 4.40 -55.93
CA ILE A 3 23.49 4.21 -54.48
C ILE A 3 24.88 3.69 -54.11
N SER A 4 25.62 4.43 -53.28
CA SER A 4 26.95 4.01 -52.87
C SER A 4 26.85 2.89 -51.83
N LYS A 5 27.88 2.02 -51.73
CA LYS A 5 27.92 0.98 -50.69
C LYS A 5 27.77 1.56 -49.28
N LYS A 6 28.25 2.80 -49.04
CA LYS A 6 28.12 3.49 -47.75
C LYS A 6 26.67 3.85 -47.42
N ASP A 7 25.86 4.20 -48.42
CA ASP A 7 24.44 4.53 -48.23
C ASP A 7 23.62 3.28 -47.89
N ILE A 8 23.98 2.14 -48.49
CA ILE A 8 23.38 0.83 -48.16
C ILE A 8 23.73 0.43 -46.73
N THR A 9 24.99 0.55 -46.33
CA THR A 9 25.42 0.23 -44.95
C THR A 9 24.76 1.16 -43.93
N ALA A 10 24.68 2.46 -44.22
CA ALA A 10 23.99 3.42 -43.37
C ALA A 10 22.50 3.08 -43.22
N PHE A 11 21.84 2.69 -44.31
CA PHE A 11 20.43 2.27 -44.28
C PHE A 11 20.22 1.03 -43.40
N PHE A 12 21.06 0.00 -43.52
CA PHE A 12 20.96 -1.20 -42.68
C PHE A 12 21.19 -0.89 -41.19
N VAL A 13 22.16 -0.03 -40.87
CA VAL A 13 22.43 0.38 -39.48
C VAL A 13 21.26 1.17 -38.90
N LEU A 14 20.68 2.10 -39.67
CA LEU A 14 19.53 2.88 -39.24
C LEU A 14 18.29 2.00 -39.05
N PHE A 15 18.09 1.03 -39.94
CA PHE A 15 16.99 0.07 -39.88
C PHE A 15 17.12 -0.91 -38.70
N LEU A 16 18.33 -1.39 -38.41
CA LEU A 16 18.59 -2.18 -37.20
C LEU A 16 18.37 -1.35 -35.94
N GLY A 17 18.85 -0.09 -35.93
CA GLY A 17 18.65 0.84 -34.82
C GLY A 17 17.17 1.08 -34.53
N THR A 18 16.34 1.29 -35.54
CA THR A 18 14.89 1.46 -35.37
C THR A 18 14.21 0.17 -34.89
N ILE A 19 14.57 -1.01 -35.41
CA ILE A 19 14.02 -2.28 -34.91
C ILE A 19 14.35 -2.47 -33.43
N VAL A 20 15.60 -2.20 -33.01
CA VAL A 20 16.01 -2.29 -31.61
C VAL A 20 15.24 -1.30 -30.74
N CYS A 21 15.09 -0.05 -31.18
CA CYS A 21 14.31 0.97 -30.48
C CYS A 21 12.85 0.54 -30.33
N VAL A 22 12.20 0.12 -31.43
CA VAL A 22 10.80 -0.34 -31.42
C VAL A 22 10.64 -1.52 -30.47
N ARG A 23 11.54 -2.51 -30.51
CA ARG A 23 11.48 -3.68 -29.63
C ARG A 23 11.69 -3.29 -28.16
N TYR A 24 12.58 -2.34 -27.89
CA TYR A 24 12.78 -1.78 -26.56
C TYR A 24 11.52 -1.08 -26.04
N PHE A 25 10.90 -0.21 -26.84
CA PHE A 25 9.67 0.48 -26.48
C PHE A 25 8.50 -0.49 -26.23
N TYR A 26 8.31 -1.48 -27.11
CA TYR A 26 7.27 -2.49 -26.92
C TYR A 26 7.48 -3.31 -25.65
N LYS A 27 8.72 -3.69 -25.34
CA LYS A 27 9.03 -4.40 -24.10
C LYS A 27 8.70 -3.53 -22.88
N HIS A 28 9.14 -2.27 -22.87
CA HIS A 28 8.88 -1.34 -21.78
C HIS A 28 7.37 -1.09 -21.57
N MET A 29 6.61 -0.93 -22.65
CA MET A 29 5.15 -0.76 -22.58
C MET A 29 4.45 -2.00 -22.02
N ASN A 30 4.88 -3.20 -22.42
CA ASN A 30 4.32 -4.44 -21.88
C ASN A 30 4.62 -4.60 -20.39
N ASP A 31 5.84 -4.27 -19.96
CA ASP A 31 6.24 -4.35 -18.56
C ASP A 31 5.43 -3.35 -17.69
N GLU A 32 5.25 -2.10 -18.16
CA GLU A 32 4.40 -1.11 -17.48
C GLU A 32 2.94 -1.54 -17.40
N GLN A 33 2.37 -2.08 -18.49
CA GLN A 33 1.00 -2.60 -18.49
C GLN A 33 0.85 -3.79 -17.56
N PHE A 34 1.82 -4.70 -17.53
CA PHE A 34 1.80 -5.85 -16.64
C PHE A 34 1.82 -5.41 -15.17
N VAL A 35 2.73 -4.50 -14.79
CA VAL A 35 2.79 -3.94 -13.43
C VAL A 35 1.48 -3.25 -13.05
N ALA A 36 0.83 -2.54 -13.98
CA ALA A 36 -0.46 -1.92 -13.74
C ALA A 36 -1.62 -2.92 -13.50
N THR A 37 -1.44 -4.19 -13.89
CA THR A 37 -2.43 -5.25 -13.67
C THR A 37 -2.23 -6.05 -12.38
N VAL A 38 -1.06 -5.97 -11.74
CA VAL A 38 -0.79 -6.73 -10.52
C VAL A 38 -1.35 -6.00 -9.31
N ASP A 39 -2.30 -6.64 -8.62
CA ASP A 39 -2.92 -6.10 -7.42
C ASP A 39 -2.16 -6.57 -6.15
N PRO A 40 -1.39 -5.71 -5.45
CA PRO A 40 -0.64 -6.12 -4.26
C PRO A 40 -1.56 -6.57 -3.11
N TYR A 41 -2.83 -6.16 -3.08
CA TYR A 41 -3.78 -6.62 -2.06
C TYR A 41 -4.08 -8.13 -2.16
N SER A 42 -3.90 -8.73 -3.34
CA SER A 42 -4.08 -10.16 -3.55
C SER A 42 -3.02 -11.02 -2.85
N LEU A 43 -1.83 -10.45 -2.64
CA LEU A 43 -0.70 -11.13 -2.00
C LEU A 43 -0.66 -10.97 -0.47
N VAL A 44 -1.56 -10.15 0.08
CA VAL A 44 -1.66 -9.96 1.54
C VAL A 44 -2.02 -11.29 2.19
N VAL A 45 -1.14 -11.74 3.10
CA VAL A 45 -1.35 -12.96 3.89
C VAL A 45 -2.58 -12.78 4.79
N PRO A 46 -3.42 -13.81 5.01
CA PRO A 46 -4.63 -13.69 5.81
C PRO A 46 -4.38 -13.22 7.25
N SER A 47 -5.41 -12.60 7.83
CA SER A 47 -5.39 -12.05 9.20
C SER A 47 -4.40 -10.90 9.49
N PRO A 48 -4.25 -9.90 8.60
CA PRO A 48 -3.55 -8.67 8.98
C PRO A 48 -4.31 -7.94 10.10
N THR A 49 -3.59 -7.18 10.91
CA THR A 49 -4.15 -6.26 11.92
C THR A 49 -4.46 -4.91 11.31
N ALA A 50 -3.64 -4.47 10.36
CA ALA A 50 -3.86 -3.26 9.59
C ALA A 50 -3.24 -3.39 8.20
N ILE A 51 -3.72 -2.59 7.26
CA ILE A 51 -3.14 -2.43 5.92
C ILE A 51 -3.06 -0.95 5.64
N PHE A 52 -1.88 -0.48 5.24
CA PHE A 52 -1.65 0.90 4.85
C PHE A 52 -1.20 0.97 3.41
N ALA A 53 -1.99 1.62 2.57
CA ALA A 53 -1.70 1.81 1.17
C ALA A 53 -1.29 3.25 0.89
N ILE A 54 -0.16 3.42 0.23
CA ILE A 54 0.39 4.69 -0.22
C ILE A 54 0.27 4.70 -1.74
N ASN A 55 -0.82 5.24 -2.27
CA ASN A 55 -1.09 5.26 -3.71
C ASN A 55 -0.41 6.45 -4.42
N ARG A 56 0.13 7.40 -3.65
CA ARG A 56 0.88 8.54 -4.16
C ARG A 56 2.09 8.81 -3.25
N PRO A 57 3.22 8.13 -3.44
CA PRO A 57 4.40 8.29 -2.59
C PRO A 57 4.91 9.74 -2.43
N PRO A 58 4.90 10.60 -3.47
CA PRO A 58 5.30 12.00 -3.31
C PRO A 58 4.38 12.79 -2.37
N VAL A 59 3.10 12.39 -2.27
CA VAL A 59 2.14 13.00 -1.36
C VAL A 59 2.41 12.54 0.07
N PHE A 60 2.69 11.25 0.28
CA PHE A 60 3.08 10.72 1.59
C PHE A 60 4.35 11.40 2.12
N GLU A 61 5.37 11.58 1.28
CA GLU A 61 6.61 12.25 1.66
C GLU A 61 6.36 13.70 2.12
N LYS A 62 5.53 14.44 1.40
CA LYS A 62 5.23 15.85 1.71
C LYS A 62 4.24 16.04 2.86
N MET A 63 3.33 15.08 3.07
CA MET A 63 2.23 15.24 4.02
C MET A 63 2.50 14.58 5.37
N ILE A 64 3.11 13.40 5.39
CA ILE A 64 3.25 12.58 6.61
C ILE A 64 4.61 12.80 7.27
N LEU A 65 5.69 12.75 6.49
CA LEU A 65 7.04 12.79 7.04
C LEU A 65 7.48 14.13 7.66
N PRO A 66 6.94 15.31 7.28
CA PRO A 66 7.29 16.57 7.93
C PRO A 66 6.66 16.75 9.31
N MET A 67 5.57 16.03 9.60
CA MET A 67 4.86 16.13 10.87
C MET A 67 5.52 15.21 11.91
N GLU A 68 6.31 15.79 12.83
CA GLU A 68 7.12 15.01 13.77
C GLU A 68 6.31 14.01 14.61
N ASN A 69 5.16 14.41 15.14
CA ASN A 69 4.27 13.54 15.93
C ASN A 69 3.77 12.34 15.12
N ILE A 70 3.44 12.57 13.85
CA ILE A 70 2.89 11.57 12.94
C ILE A 70 4.00 10.67 12.42
N ARG A 71 5.13 11.25 11.99
CA ARG A 71 6.33 10.49 11.65
C ARG A 71 6.74 9.57 12.80
N LYS A 72 6.70 10.05 14.04
CA LYS A 72 6.97 9.24 15.23
C LYS A 72 5.96 8.10 15.38
N ALA A 73 4.67 8.40 15.26
CA ALA A 73 3.61 7.37 15.28
C ALA A 73 3.81 6.28 14.23
N PHE A 74 4.24 6.64 13.01
CA PHE A 74 4.58 5.66 11.98
C PHE A 74 5.89 4.93 12.29
N SER A 75 6.95 5.61 12.74
CA SER A 75 8.23 4.97 13.04
C SER A 75 8.16 3.98 14.21
N ASP A 76 7.21 4.18 15.13
CA ASP A 76 6.96 3.24 16.24
C ASP A 76 6.36 1.90 15.74
N HIS A 77 5.80 1.87 14.53
CA HIS A 77 5.09 0.71 13.98
C HIS A 77 5.63 0.24 12.62
N THR A 78 6.44 1.03 11.93
CA THR A 78 6.94 0.74 10.59
C THR A 78 8.47 0.72 10.62
N PRO A 79 9.11 -0.37 10.16
CA PRO A 79 10.57 -0.44 10.07
C PRO A 79 11.18 0.75 9.30
N ALA A 80 12.26 1.31 9.83
CA ALA A 80 12.92 2.48 9.24
C ALA A 80 13.35 2.25 7.78
N ILE A 81 13.74 1.02 7.44
CA ILE A 81 14.10 0.65 6.05
C ILE A 81 12.92 0.75 5.09
N PHE A 82 11.68 0.46 5.52
CA PHE A 82 10.50 0.61 4.67
C PHE A 82 10.24 2.09 4.37
N LEU A 83 10.37 2.95 5.38
CA LEU A 83 10.25 4.40 5.20
C LEU A 83 11.36 4.92 4.26
N SER A 84 12.59 4.41 4.39
CA SER A 84 13.70 4.76 3.49
C SER A 84 13.40 4.34 2.05
N LEU A 85 12.92 3.12 1.83
CA LEU A 85 12.56 2.61 0.51
C LEU A 85 11.49 3.47 -0.16
N ILE A 86 10.45 3.87 0.59
CA ILE A 86 9.40 4.76 0.08
C ILE A 86 9.98 6.11 -0.33
N ARG A 87 10.83 6.72 0.51
CA ARG A 87 11.43 8.04 0.24
C ARG A 87 12.41 8.05 -0.93
N GLN A 88 13.11 6.95 -1.16
CA GLN A 88 14.11 6.85 -2.20
C GLN A 88 13.53 6.46 -3.57
N ASN A 89 12.27 6.04 -3.61
CA ASN A 89 11.61 5.52 -4.82
C ASN A 89 10.21 6.15 -4.97
N LEU A 90 10.15 7.49 -4.98
CA LEU A 90 8.90 8.27 -5.05
C LEU A 90 8.19 8.18 -6.40
N GLU A 91 8.90 7.74 -7.44
CA GLU A 91 8.40 7.51 -8.80
C GLU A 91 7.56 6.24 -8.93
N LEU A 92 7.58 5.36 -7.93
CA LEU A 92 6.73 4.17 -7.93
C LEU A 92 5.25 4.56 -7.83
N SER A 93 4.41 3.71 -8.43
CA SER A 93 2.96 3.94 -8.48
C SER A 93 2.33 3.83 -7.10
N SER A 94 2.80 2.90 -6.27
CA SER A 94 2.27 2.68 -4.93
C SER A 94 3.18 1.84 -4.04
N PHE A 95 2.93 1.91 -2.73
CA PHE A 95 3.41 0.95 -1.75
C PHE A 95 2.23 0.45 -0.92
N LEU A 96 2.30 -0.78 -0.47
CA LEU A 96 1.35 -1.39 0.45
C LEU A 96 2.12 -1.97 1.63
N ILE A 97 1.72 -1.66 2.85
CA ILE A 97 2.27 -2.26 4.07
C ILE A 97 1.15 -3.01 4.76
N ALA A 98 1.34 -4.31 4.98
CA ALA A 98 0.46 -5.12 5.80
C ALA A 98 1.13 -5.38 7.16
N TYR A 99 0.40 -5.07 8.22
CA TYR A 99 0.86 -5.22 9.60
C TYR A 99 0.28 -6.51 10.21
N TYR A 100 1.11 -7.25 10.94
CA TYR A 100 0.72 -8.47 11.65
C TYR A 100 1.31 -8.47 13.06
N PRO A 101 0.75 -9.26 14.01
CA PRO A 101 1.30 -9.37 15.36
C PRO A 101 2.76 -9.83 15.41
N GLN A 102 3.18 -10.60 14.41
CA GLN A 102 4.54 -11.16 14.29
C GLN A 102 5.50 -10.32 13.42
N GLY A 103 5.06 -9.22 12.82
CA GLY A 103 5.86 -8.35 11.95
C GLY A 103 5.10 -7.89 10.72
N ASP A 104 5.80 -7.17 9.84
CA ASP A 104 5.17 -6.41 8.75
C ASP A 104 5.72 -6.82 7.39
N VAL A 105 4.92 -6.62 6.34
CA VAL A 105 5.31 -6.91 4.95
C VAL A 105 5.07 -5.68 4.10
N LEU A 106 6.10 -5.25 3.37
CA LEU A 106 6.04 -4.22 2.34
C LEU A 106 5.87 -4.88 0.98
N TYR A 107 4.93 -4.38 0.20
CA TYR A 107 4.71 -4.74 -1.20
C TYR A 107 4.83 -3.48 -2.06
N ALA A 108 5.52 -3.60 -3.19
CA ALA A 108 5.69 -2.51 -4.13
C ALA A 108 5.57 -3.05 -5.57
N PRO A 109 4.49 -2.71 -6.29
CA PRO A 109 4.36 -3.03 -7.71
C PRO A 109 5.40 -2.25 -8.51
N MET A 110 6.22 -2.95 -9.29
CA MET A 110 7.29 -2.36 -10.10
C MET A 110 7.78 -3.31 -11.19
N ASP A 111 8.50 -2.79 -12.17
CA ASP A 111 9.18 -3.60 -13.18
C ASP A 111 10.50 -4.20 -12.64
N SER A 112 11.07 -5.14 -13.41
CA SER A 112 12.29 -5.85 -13.01
C SER A 112 13.55 -4.97 -12.98
N HIS A 113 13.63 -3.95 -13.82
CA HIS A 113 14.76 -3.01 -13.83
C HIS A 113 14.73 -2.11 -12.59
N THR A 114 13.55 -1.64 -12.21
CA THR A 114 13.34 -0.88 -10.98
C THR A 114 13.64 -1.73 -9.75
N ALA A 115 13.22 -3.00 -9.72
CA ALA A 115 13.57 -3.94 -8.66
C ALA A 115 15.09 -4.16 -8.55
N GLU A 116 15.80 -4.33 -9.67
CA GLU A 116 17.25 -4.49 -9.68
C GLU A 116 17.96 -3.25 -9.10
N ARG A 117 17.48 -2.05 -9.43
CA ARG A 117 17.99 -0.81 -8.84
C ARG A 117 17.75 -0.76 -7.33
N ILE A 118 16.59 -1.20 -6.84
CA ILE A 118 16.32 -1.26 -5.40
C ILE A 118 17.23 -2.29 -4.71
N PHE A 119 17.46 -3.47 -5.29
CA PHE A 119 18.43 -4.42 -4.73
C PHE A 119 19.83 -3.80 -4.62
N LYS A 120 20.29 -3.06 -5.64
CA LYS A 120 21.57 -2.32 -5.57
C LYS A 120 21.58 -1.26 -4.46
N GLN A 121 20.47 -0.56 -4.23
CA GLN A 121 20.34 0.38 -3.12
C GLN A 121 20.47 -0.34 -1.76
N LEU A 122 19.83 -1.50 -1.61
CA LEU A 122 19.91 -2.32 -0.40
C LEU A 122 21.33 -2.86 -0.18
N ASP A 123 22.00 -3.34 -1.24
CA ASP A 123 23.37 -3.84 -1.17
C ASP A 123 24.36 -2.79 -0.62
N VAL A 124 24.09 -1.50 -0.84
CA VAL A 124 24.89 -0.39 -0.30
C VAL A 124 24.41 0.05 1.09
N SER A 125 23.14 -0.18 1.43
CA SER A 125 22.54 0.27 2.69
C SER A 125 22.89 -0.63 3.88
N PHE A 126 23.20 -1.90 3.64
CA PHE A 126 23.55 -2.88 4.67
C PHE A 126 25.07 -3.04 4.80
N THR A 127 25.55 -3.20 6.03
CA THR A 127 26.99 -3.37 6.31
C THR A 127 27.50 -4.74 5.83
N PHE A 128 26.65 -5.77 5.89
CA PHE A 128 27.00 -7.12 5.52
C PHE A 128 26.38 -7.51 4.17
N PRO A 129 27.07 -8.34 3.37
CA PRO A 129 26.55 -8.76 2.09
C PRO A 129 25.28 -9.59 2.24
N ALA A 130 24.37 -9.44 1.29
CA ALA A 130 23.15 -10.23 1.23
C ALA A 130 23.46 -11.71 0.99
N GLN A 131 22.66 -12.59 1.59
CA GLN A 131 22.67 -14.02 1.31
C GLN A 131 21.42 -14.41 0.52
N GLN A 132 21.60 -14.92 -0.70
CA GLN A 132 20.50 -15.49 -1.46
C GLN A 132 20.20 -16.91 -0.97
N ARG A 133 18.92 -17.23 -0.78
CA ARG A 133 18.46 -18.58 -0.44
C ARG A 133 17.37 -19.04 -1.40
N GLU A 134 17.44 -20.30 -1.79
CA GLU A 134 16.49 -20.98 -2.68
C GLU A 134 15.53 -21.87 -1.87
N GLU A 135 15.02 -21.33 -0.75
CA GLU A 135 14.11 -22.07 0.15
C GLU A 135 12.67 -22.11 -0.37
N THR A 136 12.35 -21.30 -1.37
CA THR A 136 11.04 -21.24 -2.04
C THR A 136 11.22 -21.30 -3.56
N SER A 137 10.14 -21.31 -4.34
CA SER A 137 10.22 -21.27 -5.81
C SER A 137 10.81 -19.96 -6.35
N VAL A 138 10.97 -18.94 -5.51
CA VAL A 138 11.50 -17.62 -5.86
C VAL A 138 12.73 -17.37 -4.99
N PRO A 139 13.89 -17.03 -5.58
CA PRO A 139 15.08 -16.74 -4.79
C PRO A 139 14.85 -15.52 -3.88
N VAL A 140 15.04 -15.71 -2.57
CA VAL A 140 14.92 -14.63 -1.56
C VAL A 140 16.31 -14.19 -1.14
N ARG A 141 16.55 -12.88 -1.14
CA ARG A 141 17.78 -12.26 -0.64
C ARG A 141 17.58 -11.81 0.80
N TYR A 142 18.47 -12.22 1.70
CA TYR A 142 18.44 -11.84 3.11
C TYR A 142 19.60 -10.90 3.42
N TYR A 143 19.25 -9.70 3.90
CA TYR A 143 20.18 -8.66 4.33
C TYR A 143 20.33 -8.72 5.85
N PRO A 144 21.52 -9.00 6.39
CA PRO A 144 21.75 -9.00 7.83
C PRO A 144 21.70 -7.58 8.40
N ASP A 145 20.85 -7.38 9.39
CA ASP A 145 20.68 -6.11 10.11
C ASP A 145 21.17 -6.24 11.57
N VAL A 146 21.10 -5.15 12.32
CA VAL A 146 21.44 -5.13 13.75
C VAL A 146 20.59 -6.11 14.57
N ASP A 147 21.14 -6.56 15.69
CA ASP A 147 20.45 -7.43 16.66
C ASP A 147 19.90 -8.76 16.12
N LYS A 148 20.60 -9.36 15.14
CA LYS A 148 20.25 -10.67 14.54
C LYS A 148 18.92 -10.64 13.76
N HIS A 149 18.49 -9.47 13.32
CA HIS A 149 17.38 -9.36 12.38
C HIS A 149 17.88 -9.51 10.95
N PHE A 150 17.04 -10.07 10.08
CA PHE A 150 17.36 -10.22 8.66
C PHE A 150 16.20 -9.68 7.85
N LEU A 151 16.46 -8.69 7.01
CA LEU A 151 15.48 -8.23 6.04
C LEU A 151 15.51 -9.19 4.85
N GLY A 152 14.46 -9.98 4.67
CA GLY A 152 14.28 -10.77 3.46
C GLY A 152 13.56 -9.95 2.39
N CYS A 153 14.06 -10.02 1.16
CA CYS A 153 13.52 -9.33 0.00
C CYS A 153 13.48 -10.27 -1.21
N TYR A 154 12.44 -10.15 -2.01
CA TYR A 154 12.39 -10.80 -3.31
C TYR A 154 11.60 -9.95 -4.32
N TYR A 155 11.83 -10.22 -5.60
CA TYR A 155 11.02 -9.69 -6.69
C TYR A 155 10.50 -10.86 -7.51
N HIS A 156 9.21 -10.88 -7.77
CA HIS A 156 8.60 -11.86 -8.65
C HIS A 156 7.37 -11.26 -9.31
N GLU A 157 7.21 -11.52 -10.61
CA GLU A 157 6.01 -11.17 -11.38
C GLU A 157 5.45 -9.77 -11.07
N GLY A 158 6.30 -8.74 -11.16
CA GLY A 158 5.87 -7.35 -11.09
C GLY A 158 5.67 -6.79 -9.67
N ILE A 159 5.95 -7.57 -8.63
CA ILE A 159 5.91 -7.10 -7.24
C ILE A 159 7.23 -7.39 -6.53
N PHE A 160 7.79 -6.35 -5.92
CA PHE A 160 8.84 -6.44 -4.92
C PHE A 160 8.22 -6.58 -3.53
N VAL A 161 8.74 -7.51 -2.72
CA VAL A 161 8.27 -7.78 -1.37
C VAL A 161 9.43 -7.75 -0.39
N ALA A 162 9.22 -7.14 0.78
CA ALA A 162 10.21 -7.10 1.86
C ALA A 162 9.58 -7.32 3.24
N SER A 163 10.27 -8.07 4.11
CA SER A 163 9.86 -8.28 5.51
C SER A 163 11.04 -8.75 6.37
N TYR A 164 11.02 -8.39 7.66
CA TYR A 164 11.90 -9.00 8.65
C TYR A 164 11.39 -10.36 9.14
N ASN A 165 10.16 -10.74 8.78
CA ASN A 165 9.57 -12.00 9.18
C ASN A 165 9.67 -13.03 8.04
N ARG A 166 10.59 -13.99 8.19
CA ARG A 166 10.81 -15.08 7.21
C ARG A 166 9.53 -15.87 6.90
N ARG A 167 8.68 -16.13 7.88
CA ARG A 167 7.44 -16.91 7.68
C ARG A 167 6.45 -16.15 6.81
N LEU A 168 6.26 -14.86 7.05
CA LEU A 168 5.40 -14.01 6.23
C LEU A 168 5.89 -13.93 4.77
N LEU A 169 7.20 -13.88 4.54
CA LEU A 169 7.76 -13.92 3.17
C LEU A 169 7.45 -15.22 2.45
N VAL A 170 7.67 -16.36 3.12
CA VAL A 170 7.38 -17.68 2.52
C VAL A 170 5.90 -17.81 2.19
N GLU A 171 5.01 -17.45 3.12
CA GLU A 171 3.56 -17.47 2.90
C GLU A 171 3.14 -16.51 1.76
N THR A 172 3.83 -15.38 1.59
CA THR A 172 3.58 -14.46 0.47
C THR A 172 4.00 -15.06 -0.87
N VAL A 173 5.17 -15.73 -0.94
CA VAL A 173 5.62 -16.43 -2.16
C VAL A 173 4.64 -17.55 -2.54
N GLU A 174 4.20 -18.35 -1.56
CA GLU A 174 3.21 -19.41 -1.79
C GLU A 174 1.89 -18.86 -2.34
N ARG A 175 1.40 -17.73 -1.81
CA ARG A 175 0.21 -17.06 -2.36
C ARG A 175 0.41 -16.61 -3.81
N GLN A 176 1.59 -16.07 -4.11
CA GLN A 176 1.91 -15.61 -5.46
C GLN A 176 1.94 -16.75 -6.49
N GLN A 177 2.31 -17.97 -6.10
CA GLN A 177 2.24 -19.15 -6.99
C GLN A 177 0.80 -19.53 -7.39
N THR A 178 -0.20 -19.14 -6.59
CA THR A 178 -1.62 -19.45 -6.84
C THR A 178 -2.32 -18.36 -7.66
N TYR A 179 -1.58 -17.65 -8.52
CA TYR A 179 -2.10 -16.52 -9.26
C TYR A 179 -3.23 -16.91 -10.24
N PRO A 180 -4.34 -16.13 -10.33
CA PRO A 180 -4.62 -14.91 -9.56
C PRO A 180 -4.98 -15.24 -8.11
N ALA A 181 -4.19 -14.69 -7.18
CA ALA A 181 -4.47 -14.80 -5.76
C ALA A 181 -5.76 -14.01 -5.46
N HIS A 182 -6.60 -14.55 -4.58
CA HIS A 182 -7.84 -13.88 -4.23
C HIS A 182 -7.57 -12.91 -3.08
N VAL A 183 -8.01 -11.67 -3.26
CA VAL A 183 -8.07 -10.67 -2.18
C VAL A 183 -8.90 -11.24 -1.03
N ILE A 184 -8.47 -10.95 0.20
CA ILE A 184 -9.19 -11.29 1.42
C ILE A 184 -10.65 -10.84 1.29
N PRO A 185 -11.65 -11.76 1.34
CA PRO A 185 -13.04 -11.44 1.02
C PRO A 185 -13.60 -10.25 1.81
N GLU A 186 -13.22 -10.11 3.08
CA GLU A 186 -13.67 -9.02 3.95
C GLU A 186 -13.15 -7.63 3.52
N LEU A 187 -12.06 -7.58 2.76
CA LEU A 187 -11.42 -6.36 2.29
C LEU A 187 -11.78 -6.00 0.86
N THR A 188 -12.24 -6.96 0.04
CA THR A 188 -12.52 -6.76 -1.39
C THR A 188 -13.44 -5.56 -1.65
N ASP A 189 -14.55 -5.46 -0.92
CA ASP A 189 -15.49 -4.34 -1.08
C ASP A 189 -14.91 -3.01 -0.59
N LEU A 190 -14.11 -3.02 0.46
CA LEU A 190 -13.49 -1.83 1.02
C LEU A 190 -12.39 -1.28 0.10
N ILE A 191 -11.54 -2.16 -0.43
CA ILE A 191 -10.49 -1.82 -1.40
C ILE A 191 -11.12 -1.29 -2.69
N ARG A 192 -12.18 -1.94 -3.19
CA ARG A 192 -12.91 -1.46 -4.37
C ARG A 192 -13.47 -0.05 -4.19
N LYS A 193 -13.99 0.27 -3.01
CA LYS A 193 -14.57 1.59 -2.69
C LYS A 193 -13.49 2.66 -2.45
N LYS A 194 -12.43 2.34 -1.71
CA LYS A 194 -11.45 3.32 -1.18
C LYS A 194 -10.09 3.29 -1.89
N GLY A 195 -9.59 2.10 -2.23
CA GLY A 195 -8.22 1.80 -2.68
C GLY A 195 -7.74 2.47 -3.97
N LYS A 196 -8.59 3.24 -4.67
CA LYS A 196 -8.21 3.96 -5.90
C LYS A 196 -8.50 5.46 -5.88
N ARG A 197 -9.11 6.00 -4.81
CA ARG A 197 -9.54 7.41 -4.76
C ARG A 197 -8.61 8.28 -3.93
N GLY A 198 -8.11 7.77 -2.80
CA GLY A 198 -7.23 8.50 -1.89
C GLY A 198 -5.75 8.42 -2.27
N ALA A 199 -4.98 9.46 -1.92
CA ALA A 199 -3.52 9.41 -1.98
C ALA A 199 -2.93 8.35 -1.03
N MET A 200 -3.63 8.11 0.07
CA MET A 200 -3.31 7.14 1.11
C MET A 200 -4.60 6.52 1.66
N ASN A 201 -4.61 5.21 1.89
CA ASN A 201 -5.71 4.53 2.54
C ASN A 201 -5.19 3.73 3.74
N LEU A 202 -5.94 3.74 4.84
CA LEU A 202 -5.65 2.95 6.03
C LEU A 202 -6.85 2.05 6.33
N PHE A 203 -6.60 0.75 6.41
CA PHE A 203 -7.58 -0.26 6.81
C PHE A 203 -7.13 -0.84 8.15
N ILE A 204 -7.93 -0.71 9.19
CA ILE A 204 -7.60 -1.23 10.53
C ILE A 204 -8.62 -2.27 10.93
N LYS A 205 -8.16 -3.44 11.35
CA LYS A 205 -9.04 -4.47 11.89
C LYS A 205 -9.58 -3.98 13.23
N SER A 206 -10.89 -3.98 13.33
CA SER A 206 -11.67 -3.45 14.42
C SER A 206 -12.56 -4.56 14.99
N ALA A 207 -12.74 -4.56 16.31
CA ALA A 207 -13.78 -5.39 16.93
C ALA A 207 -15.14 -5.07 16.27
N PRO A 208 -15.99 -6.08 16.02
CA PRO A 208 -17.26 -5.89 15.34
C PRO A 208 -18.07 -4.83 16.07
N LEU A 209 -18.45 -3.78 15.35
CA LEU A 209 -19.43 -2.81 15.82
C LEU A 209 -20.80 -3.45 15.68
N HIS A 210 -21.25 -4.19 16.69
CA HIS A 210 -22.59 -4.78 16.72
C HIS A 210 -23.66 -3.70 16.95
N LEU A 211 -23.81 -2.81 15.98
CA LEU A 211 -24.85 -1.80 15.96
C LEU A 211 -26.08 -2.41 15.31
N ARG A 212 -27.15 -2.53 16.08
CA ARG A 212 -28.49 -2.86 15.59
C ARG A 212 -29.37 -1.67 15.88
N VAL A 213 -29.79 -0.97 14.83
CA VAL A 213 -30.78 0.09 14.96
C VAL A 213 -32.07 -0.41 14.35
N GLN A 214 -33.12 -0.55 15.17
CA GLN A 214 -34.47 -0.75 14.67
C GLN A 214 -35.00 0.59 14.19
N MET A 215 -35.32 0.63 12.91
CA MET A 215 -35.99 1.77 12.28
C MET A 215 -37.50 1.67 12.56
N ASN A 216 -38.19 2.81 12.46
CA ASN A 216 -39.63 2.89 12.69
C ASN A 216 -40.46 2.04 11.70
N ASP A 217 -39.88 1.65 10.57
CA ASP A 217 -40.48 0.83 9.51
C ASP A 217 -40.13 -0.67 9.65
N SER A 218 -39.66 -1.10 10.82
CA SER A 218 -39.20 -2.47 11.09
C SER A 218 -37.96 -2.90 10.31
N THR A 219 -37.30 -2.01 9.57
CA THR A 219 -35.99 -2.31 8.97
C THR A 219 -34.91 -2.31 10.05
N GLU A 220 -33.99 -3.27 9.95
CA GLU A 220 -32.88 -3.40 10.89
C GLU A 220 -31.59 -2.97 10.21
N TRP A 221 -31.03 -1.84 10.66
CA TRP A 221 -29.71 -1.42 10.20
C TRP A 221 -28.63 -2.12 11.02
N ARG A 222 -27.72 -2.81 10.31
CA ARG A 222 -26.61 -3.56 10.91
C ARG A 222 -25.28 -3.11 10.34
N MET A 223 -24.42 -2.56 11.17
CA MET A 223 -23.00 -2.45 10.84
C MET A 223 -22.34 -3.78 11.22
N LYS A 224 -21.72 -4.48 10.26
CA LYS A 224 -21.03 -5.77 10.50
C LYS A 224 -19.55 -5.72 10.11
N ASN A 225 -18.96 -4.54 10.07
CA ASN A 225 -17.62 -4.38 9.53
C ASN A 225 -16.57 -4.66 10.63
N GLN A 226 -15.74 -5.67 10.38
CA GLN A 226 -14.52 -5.94 11.15
C GLN A 226 -13.37 -5.01 10.75
N TRP A 227 -13.57 -4.12 9.79
CA TRP A 227 -12.53 -3.25 9.25
C TRP A 227 -13.01 -1.81 9.21
N LEU A 228 -12.19 -0.92 9.74
CA LEU A 228 -12.33 0.52 9.59
C LEU A 228 -11.47 0.94 8.39
N ALA A 229 -12.09 1.49 7.35
CA ALA A 229 -11.41 1.94 6.12
C ALA A 229 -11.43 3.46 6.04
N MET A 230 -10.27 4.08 5.94
CA MET A 230 -10.11 5.53 6.06
C MET A 230 -9.22 6.06 4.94
N ASP A 231 -9.61 7.18 4.33
CA ASP A 231 -8.75 7.93 3.43
C ASP A 231 -7.95 8.94 4.25
N LEU A 232 -6.64 8.99 4.07
CA LEU A 232 -5.78 9.97 4.75
C LEU A 232 -5.45 11.11 3.79
N PHE A 233 -5.57 12.34 4.28
CA PHE A 233 -5.26 13.56 3.54
C PHE A 233 -4.78 14.66 4.48
N TYR A 234 -3.99 15.58 3.94
CA TYR A 234 -3.51 16.73 4.68
C TYR A 234 -4.46 17.91 4.53
N ASN A 235 -4.71 18.61 5.63
CA ASN A 235 -5.47 19.86 5.64
C ASN A 235 -4.87 20.83 6.67
N GLU A 236 -4.42 22.00 6.21
CA GLU A 236 -4.00 23.14 7.06
C GLU A 236 -3.12 22.76 8.27
N GLY A 237 -2.06 21.97 8.04
CA GLY A 237 -1.14 21.56 9.11
C GLY A 237 -1.53 20.29 9.85
N SER A 238 -2.71 19.74 9.58
CA SER A 238 -3.25 18.55 10.26
C SER A 238 -3.34 17.36 9.31
N LEU A 239 -3.11 16.14 9.83
CA LEU A 239 -3.46 14.92 9.12
C LEU A 239 -4.91 14.58 9.42
N CYS A 240 -5.73 14.59 8.39
CA CYS A 240 -7.13 14.22 8.48
C CYS A 240 -7.36 12.84 7.91
N CYS A 241 -8.26 12.12 8.54
CA CYS A 241 -8.80 10.87 8.05
C CYS A 241 -10.29 11.00 7.79
N PHE A 242 -10.73 10.39 6.70
CA PHE A 242 -12.10 10.49 6.22
C PHE A 242 -12.71 9.12 6.01
N ASN A 243 -13.92 8.93 6.53
CA ASN A 243 -14.73 7.75 6.34
C ASN A 243 -16.12 8.13 5.83
N GLU A 244 -16.64 7.32 4.91
CA GLU A 244 -17.97 7.50 4.31
C GLU A 244 -18.87 6.36 4.77
N GLN A 245 -20.10 6.70 5.20
CA GLN A 245 -21.16 5.73 5.46
C GLN A 245 -22.42 6.13 4.70
N PRO A 246 -23.29 5.18 4.31
CA PRO A 246 -24.60 5.51 3.78
C PRO A 246 -25.37 6.42 4.76
N TYR A 247 -25.94 7.51 4.23
CA TYR A 247 -26.79 8.40 4.99
C TYR A 247 -28.24 7.89 4.95
N GLU A 248 -28.84 7.82 6.13
CA GLU A 248 -30.25 7.52 6.33
C GLU A 248 -30.79 8.55 7.31
N LYS A 249 -31.79 9.33 6.90
CA LYS A 249 -32.36 10.41 7.72
C LYS A 249 -32.89 9.89 9.07
N ALA A 250 -33.39 8.66 9.11
CA ALA A 250 -33.84 8.03 10.35
C ALA A 250 -32.70 7.78 11.36
N LEU A 251 -31.44 7.78 10.93
CA LEU A 251 -30.24 7.62 11.75
C LEU A 251 -29.50 8.92 12.02
N GLU A 252 -30.08 10.08 11.70
CA GLU A 252 -29.41 11.39 11.80
C GLU A 252 -28.84 11.64 13.22
N ASN A 253 -29.59 11.28 14.26
CA ASN A 253 -29.17 11.38 15.66
C ASN A 253 -28.13 10.33 16.08
N PHE A 254 -27.90 9.29 15.28
CA PHE A 254 -26.94 8.22 15.57
C PHE A 254 -25.52 8.56 15.10
N TYR A 255 -25.39 9.33 14.02
CA TYR A 255 -24.08 9.63 13.43
C TYR A 255 -23.10 10.34 14.38
N PRO A 256 -23.50 11.31 15.23
CA PRO A 256 -22.60 11.88 16.24
C PRO A 256 -22.03 10.83 17.19
N ASN A 257 -22.88 9.91 17.70
CA ASN A 257 -22.44 8.83 18.60
C ASN A 257 -21.49 7.85 17.92
N LEU A 258 -21.73 7.56 16.63
CA LEU A 258 -20.82 6.75 15.82
C LEU A 258 -19.46 7.45 15.65
N CYS A 259 -19.47 8.75 15.40
CA CYS A 259 -18.26 9.57 15.29
C CYS A 259 -17.45 9.55 16.59
N ASP A 260 -18.08 9.73 17.74
CA ASP A 260 -17.43 9.67 19.05
C ASP A 260 -16.80 8.29 19.32
N THR A 261 -17.51 7.23 18.93
CA THR A 261 -17.01 5.85 19.03
C THR A 261 -15.78 5.62 18.16
N ILE A 262 -15.81 6.08 16.91
CA ILE A 262 -14.68 5.99 15.98
C ILE A 262 -13.49 6.80 16.51
N THR A 263 -13.74 8.02 16.98
CA THR A 263 -12.72 8.93 17.52
C THR A 263 -12.03 8.34 18.73
N THR A 264 -12.80 7.77 19.67
CA THR A 264 -12.25 7.11 20.85
C THR A 264 -11.32 5.96 20.47
N ARG A 265 -11.67 5.20 19.41
CA ARG A 265 -10.81 4.13 18.89
C ARG A 265 -9.55 4.67 18.24
N ILE A 266 -9.66 5.72 17.43
CA ILE A 266 -8.50 6.38 16.81
C ILE A 266 -7.54 6.91 17.89
N ASN A 267 -8.06 7.60 18.91
CA ASN A 267 -7.27 8.13 20.02
C ASN A 267 -6.62 7.03 20.85
N ARG A 268 -7.23 5.85 20.94
CA ARG A 268 -6.60 4.69 21.59
C ARG A 268 -5.44 4.13 20.77
N LEU A 269 -5.54 4.15 19.45
CA LEU A 269 -4.48 3.69 18.54
C LEU A 269 -3.35 4.71 18.43
N PHE A 270 -3.68 5.99 18.49
CA PHE A 270 -2.73 7.10 18.34
C PHE A 270 -2.88 8.10 19.51
N PRO A 271 -2.57 7.70 20.75
CA PRO A 271 -2.75 8.55 21.95
C PRO A 271 -1.94 9.85 21.93
N GLN A 272 -0.89 9.90 21.11
CA GLN A 272 -0.02 11.05 20.91
C GLN A 272 -0.61 12.13 19.98
N ILE A 273 -1.70 11.84 19.27
CA ILE A 273 -2.31 12.75 18.30
C ILE A 273 -3.54 13.40 18.95
N LYS A 274 -3.58 14.74 19.02
CA LYS A 274 -4.78 15.44 19.47
C LYS A 274 -5.76 15.53 18.32
N THR A 275 -6.93 14.92 18.48
CA THR A 275 -7.92 14.84 17.41
C THR A 275 -9.06 15.85 17.54
N THR A 276 -9.51 16.38 16.42
CA THR A 276 -10.76 17.12 16.25
C THR A 276 -11.65 16.39 15.28
N THR A 277 -12.95 16.36 15.54
CA THR A 277 -13.90 15.53 14.79
C THR A 277 -14.99 16.38 14.16
N GLN A 278 -15.45 15.97 13.00
CA GLN A 278 -16.56 16.59 12.31
C GLN A 278 -17.40 15.51 11.62
N VAL A 279 -18.72 15.66 11.74
CA VAL A 279 -19.70 14.89 10.95
C VAL A 279 -20.42 15.87 10.03
N SER A 280 -20.46 15.53 8.75
CA SER A 280 -21.32 16.20 7.76
C SER A 280 -22.06 15.13 6.96
N HIS A 281 -23.07 15.51 6.20
CA HIS A 281 -23.73 14.58 5.29
C HIS A 281 -24.29 15.33 4.07
N ASP A 282 -24.48 14.60 2.98
CA ASP A 282 -25.33 15.00 1.86
C ASP A 282 -26.62 14.16 1.84
N GLU A 283 -27.31 14.09 0.70
CA GLU A 283 -28.57 13.32 0.58
C GLU A 283 -28.37 11.80 0.71
N ALA A 284 -27.16 11.27 0.46
CA ALA A 284 -26.91 9.84 0.35
C ALA A 284 -25.74 9.33 1.22
N VAL A 285 -24.86 10.22 1.71
CA VAL A 285 -23.61 9.86 2.39
C VAL A 285 -23.38 10.72 3.63
N ALA A 286 -23.06 10.07 4.74
CA ALA A 286 -22.53 10.67 5.95
C ALA A 286 -20.99 10.60 5.92
N TYR A 287 -20.37 11.72 6.23
CA TYR A 287 -18.94 11.95 6.20
C TYR A 287 -18.40 12.12 7.62
N PHE A 288 -17.44 11.28 7.99
CA PHE A 288 -16.73 11.35 9.27
C PHE A 288 -15.31 11.82 9.00
N THR A 289 -14.99 13.01 9.48
CA THR A 289 -13.64 13.57 9.40
C THR A 289 -13.05 13.64 10.80
N VAL A 290 -11.84 13.10 10.97
CA VAL A 290 -11.06 13.25 12.20
C VAL A 290 -9.69 13.80 11.80
N CYS A 291 -9.33 14.97 12.32
CA CYS A 291 -8.06 15.63 12.04
C CYS A 291 -7.18 15.61 13.27
N GLY A 292 -5.89 15.33 13.08
CA GLY A 292 -4.92 15.16 14.14
C GLY A 292 -3.68 16.05 13.96
N ASN A 293 -3.23 16.63 15.08
CA ASN A 293 -1.97 17.39 15.21
C ASN A 293 -1.08 16.79 16.31
#